data_AF-A0A060CDY5-F1
#
_entry.id   AF-A0A060CDY5-F1
#
_cell.length_a   1.000
_cell.length_b   1.000
_cell.length_c   1.000
_cell.angle_alpha   90.00
_cell.angle_beta   90.00
_cell.angle_gamma   90.00
#
_symmetry.space_group_name_H-M   'P 1'
#
loop_
_entity.id
_entity.type
_entity.pdbx_description
1 polymer ?
#
loop_
_entity_poly.entity_id
_entity_poly.type
_entity_poly.pdbx_seq_one_letter_code
_entity_poly.pdbx_strand_id
1 'polypeptide(L)'
;RWRNGIGPRSLRPTVPTLAWNGKETYQFGTDEFLQWCRRIGTTPYINLNMGSHPLYQGTLWEAMEWIEYVNGDEKTAMGKWRAYNGHKQPYNVKYWCIGNENYLSARAARVQDKDTIYANRLHAWASAIKKNIRHCSYWQLVILQAGIKQ
;
A
#
# COMPACT_ATOMS: atom_id res chain seq x y z
N ARG A 1 -5.86 6.80 -2.98
CA ARG A 1 -4.77 7.16 -2.02
C ARG A 1 -5.07 6.43 -0.72
N TRP A 2 -4.09 5.87 -0.01
CA TRP A 2 -4.37 5.03 1.17
C TRP A 2 -4.96 5.83 2.34
N ARG A 3 -4.54 7.09 2.52
CA ARG A 3 -5.01 7.99 3.59
C ARG A 3 -6.51 8.28 3.56
N ASN A 4 -7.14 8.18 2.39
CA ASN A 4 -8.59 8.38 2.27
C ASN A 4 -9.39 7.28 2.99
N GLY A 5 -8.76 6.12 3.26
CA GLY A 5 -9.35 4.96 3.92
C GLY A 5 -9.03 4.82 5.41
N ILE A 6 -8.58 5.88 6.09
CA ILE A 6 -8.31 5.85 7.53
C ILE A 6 -9.05 6.99 8.24
N GLY A 7 -9.09 6.96 9.58
CA GLY A 7 -9.79 7.97 10.39
C GLY A 7 -11.32 7.84 10.34
N PRO A 8 -12.07 8.85 10.84
CA PRO A 8 -13.52 8.79 10.95
C PRO A 8 -14.21 8.56 9.61
N ARG A 9 -15.04 7.50 9.50
CA ARG A 9 -15.70 7.10 8.24
C ARG A 9 -16.58 8.19 7.62
N SER A 10 -17.20 9.03 8.45
CA SER A 10 -18.05 10.14 7.99
C SER A 10 -17.27 11.26 7.31
N LEU A 11 -15.95 11.33 7.50
CA LEU A 11 -15.07 12.32 6.89
C LEU A 11 -14.32 11.78 5.67
N ARG A 12 -14.49 10.50 5.33
CA ARG A 12 -13.80 9.88 4.20
C ARG A 12 -14.46 10.31 2.88
N PRO A 13 -13.69 10.67 1.85
CA PRO A 13 -14.24 11.14 0.59
C PRO A 13 -14.88 10.00 -0.20
N THR A 14 -15.79 10.33 -1.11
CA THR A 14 -16.18 9.41 -2.19
C THR A 14 -15.51 9.87 -3.49
N VAL A 15 -14.78 8.97 -4.14
CA VAL A 15 -13.99 9.27 -5.36
C VAL A 15 -14.35 8.32 -6.50
N PRO A 16 -14.17 8.70 -7.77
CA PRO A 16 -14.36 7.77 -8.88
C PRO A 16 -13.30 6.65 -8.89
N THR A 17 -13.71 5.44 -9.26
CA THR A 17 -12.81 4.27 -9.41
C THR A 17 -12.46 4.09 -10.88
N LEU A 18 -11.23 4.41 -11.27
CA LEU A 18 -10.82 4.35 -12.68
C LEU A 18 -10.64 2.93 -13.23
N ALA A 19 -10.21 1.98 -12.40
CA ALA A 19 -9.87 0.64 -12.88
C ALA A 19 -11.10 -0.22 -13.21
N TRP A 20 -12.24 0.07 -12.57
CA TRP A 20 -13.43 -0.79 -12.56
C TRP A 20 -14.72 -0.05 -12.84
N ASN A 21 -14.64 1.26 -13.14
CA ASN A 21 -15.76 2.20 -13.12
C ASN A 21 -16.46 2.26 -11.74
N GLY A 22 -17.32 3.26 -11.55
CA GLY A 22 -18.05 3.46 -10.29
C GLY A 22 -17.35 4.37 -9.28
N LYS A 23 -17.68 4.20 -8.00
CA LYS A 23 -17.24 5.08 -6.90
C LYS A 23 -16.64 4.27 -5.75
N GLU A 24 -15.54 4.75 -5.21
CA GLU A 24 -14.92 4.28 -3.97
C GLU A 24 -15.33 5.22 -2.84
N THR A 25 -15.93 4.68 -1.78
CA THR A 25 -16.44 5.42 -0.62
C THR A 25 -15.49 5.39 0.57
N TYR A 26 -14.45 4.54 0.50
CA TYR A 26 -13.47 4.31 1.54
C TYR A 26 -14.06 3.88 2.89
N GLN A 27 -15.30 3.38 2.93
CA GLN A 27 -15.91 2.86 4.17
C GLN A 27 -15.17 1.64 4.72
N PHE A 28 -14.48 0.90 3.86
CA PHE A 28 -13.60 -0.20 4.21
C PHE A 28 -12.18 0.13 3.73
N GLY A 29 -11.30 0.53 4.65
CA GLY A 29 -9.92 0.89 4.34
C GLY A 29 -8.91 0.07 5.14
N THR A 30 -7.73 0.64 5.35
CA THR A 30 -6.58 -0.04 5.99
C THR A 30 -6.95 -0.60 7.36
N ASP A 31 -7.54 0.24 8.22
CA ASP A 31 -7.83 -0.13 9.60
C ASP A 31 -8.92 -1.21 9.67
N GLU A 32 -9.96 -1.12 8.83
CA GLU A 32 -10.99 -2.15 8.74
C GLU A 32 -10.44 -3.49 8.22
N PHE A 33 -9.65 -3.46 7.14
CA PHE A 33 -9.05 -4.65 6.56
C PHE A 33 -8.15 -5.38 7.57
N LEU A 34 -7.28 -4.65 8.26
CA LEU A 34 -6.34 -5.25 9.21
C LEU A 34 -7.03 -5.80 10.47
N GLN A 35 -8.08 -5.13 10.95
CA GLN A 35 -8.92 -5.66 12.02
C GLN A 35 -9.68 -6.91 11.57
N TRP A 36 -10.20 -6.92 10.34
CA TRP A 36 -10.89 -8.08 9.78
C TRP A 36 -9.93 -9.27 9.65
N CYS A 37 -8.72 -9.07 9.11
CA CYS A 37 -7.71 -10.13 9.03
C CYS A 37 -7.40 -10.74 10.39
N ARG A 38 -7.25 -9.91 11.43
CA ARG A 38 -7.04 -10.37 12.81
C ARG A 38 -8.21 -11.22 13.32
N ARG A 39 -9.45 -10.79 13.06
CA ARG A 39 -10.66 -11.51 13.52
C ARG A 39 -10.79 -12.90 12.91
N ILE A 40 -10.40 -13.06 11.65
CA ILE A 40 -10.48 -14.35 10.95
C ILE A 40 -9.18 -15.16 11.00
N GLY A 41 -8.16 -14.68 11.71
CA GLY A 41 -6.88 -15.37 11.86
C GLY A 41 -6.06 -15.47 10.57
N THR A 42 -6.25 -14.56 9.60
CA THR A 42 -5.46 -14.54 8.36
C THR A 42 -4.37 -13.49 8.39
N THR A 43 -3.34 -13.71 7.58
CA THR A 43 -2.22 -12.76 7.48
C THR A 43 -2.48 -11.74 6.37
N PRO A 44 -2.40 -10.42 6.66
CA PRO A 44 -2.63 -9.39 5.66
C PRO A 44 -1.49 -9.30 4.64
N TYR A 45 -1.86 -9.01 3.38
CA TYR A 45 -0.99 -8.68 2.27
C TYR A 45 -1.43 -7.35 1.67
N ILE A 46 -0.59 -6.33 1.74
CA ILE A 46 -0.93 -4.98 1.26
C ILE A 46 -0.19 -4.67 -0.04
N ASN A 47 -0.92 -4.12 -1.02
CA ASN A 47 -0.34 -3.65 -2.27
C ASN A 47 -0.07 -2.13 -2.24
N LEU A 48 1.20 -1.75 -2.41
CA LEU A 48 1.62 -0.37 -2.54
C LEU A 48 1.38 0.15 -3.96
N ASN A 49 0.73 1.30 -4.07
CA ASN A 49 0.43 1.91 -5.36
C ASN A 49 1.70 2.47 -6.03
N MET A 50 2.40 1.63 -6.78
CA MET A 50 3.50 2.04 -7.68
C MET A 50 2.99 2.30 -9.11
N GLY A 51 1.75 2.76 -9.30
CA GLY A 51 1.22 3.07 -10.63
C GLY A 51 1.95 4.23 -11.31
N SER A 52 1.65 4.44 -12.59
CA SER A 52 2.27 5.49 -13.44
C SER A 52 1.27 6.51 -13.96
N HIS A 53 0.02 6.44 -13.49
CA HIS A 53 -1.01 7.38 -13.91
C HIS A 53 -0.73 8.77 -13.33
N PRO A 54 -0.66 9.85 -14.14
CA PRO A 54 -0.23 11.17 -13.68
C PRO A 54 -0.99 11.71 -12.46
N LEU A 55 -2.31 11.49 -12.41
CA LEU A 55 -3.17 11.98 -11.33
C LEU A 55 -3.25 11.05 -10.10
N TYR A 56 -2.99 9.75 -10.27
CA TYR A 56 -3.30 8.73 -9.26
C TYR A 56 -2.11 7.86 -8.88
N GLN A 57 -0.92 8.14 -9.41
CA GLN A 57 0.32 7.48 -9.00
C GLN A 57 0.58 7.71 -7.52
N GLY A 58 0.89 6.62 -6.82
CA GLY A 58 1.46 6.71 -5.49
C GLY A 58 2.96 7.01 -5.58
N THR A 59 3.47 7.60 -4.52
CA THR A 59 4.89 7.92 -4.35
C THR A 59 5.55 6.94 -3.40
N LEU A 60 6.88 6.81 -3.51
CA LEU A 60 7.66 6.02 -2.55
C LEU A 60 7.49 6.58 -1.13
N TRP A 61 7.37 7.90 -0.99
CA TRP A 61 7.11 8.54 0.29
C TRP A 61 5.79 8.08 0.91
N GLU A 62 4.69 8.13 0.17
CA GLU A 62 3.38 7.65 0.66
C GLU A 62 3.40 6.17 1.03
N ALA A 63 4.17 5.36 0.30
CA ALA A 63 4.35 3.96 0.63
C ALA A 63 5.10 3.77 1.95
N MET A 64 6.18 4.52 2.16
CA MET A 64 6.94 4.52 3.42
C MET A 64 6.10 5.00 4.61
N GLU A 65 5.29 6.05 4.41
CA GLU A 65 4.36 6.52 5.44
C GLU A 65 3.28 5.49 5.75
N TRP A 66 2.76 4.76 4.75
CA TRP A 66 1.77 3.72 5.00
C TRP A 66 2.38 2.54 5.78
N ILE A 67 3.62 2.15 5.44
CA ILE A 67 4.40 1.14 6.18
C ILE A 67 4.59 1.59 7.64
N GLU A 68 5.02 2.83 7.88
CA GLU A 68 5.18 3.38 9.22
C GLU A 68 3.84 3.49 9.95
N TYR A 69 2.76 3.86 9.27
CA TYR A 69 1.42 3.92 9.86
C TYR A 69 1.02 2.56 10.42
N VAL A 70 1.20 1.48 9.65
CA VAL A 70 0.75 0.15 10.09
C VAL A 70 1.71 -0.53 11.06
N ASN A 71 3.01 -0.23 11.02
CA ASN A 71 4.03 -0.96 11.78
C ASN A 71 4.81 -0.13 12.80
N GLY A 72 4.79 1.20 12.69
CA GLY A 72 5.56 2.11 13.54
C GLY A 72 5.04 2.17 14.98
N ASP A 73 5.95 2.46 15.91
CA ASP A 73 5.62 2.74 17.30
C ASP A 73 4.79 4.04 17.43
N GLU A 74 3.99 4.18 18.48
CA GLU A 74 3.16 5.38 18.70
C GLU A 74 3.97 6.69 18.88
N LYS A 75 5.30 6.60 19.07
CA LYS A 75 6.22 7.74 19.08
C LYS A 75 6.61 8.23 17.68
N THR A 76 6.43 7.41 16.66
CA THR A 76 6.69 7.77 15.26
C THR A 76 5.56 8.63 14.71
N ALA A 77 5.81 9.41 13.65
CA ALA A 77 4.81 10.34 13.13
C ALA A 77 3.54 9.62 12.67
N MET A 78 3.71 8.54 11.90
CA MET A 78 2.57 7.79 11.37
C MET A 78 2.00 6.81 12.40
N GLY A 79 2.83 6.24 13.29
CA GLY A 79 2.33 5.41 14.40
C GLY A 79 1.50 6.22 15.40
N LYS A 80 1.88 7.46 15.70
CA LYS A 80 1.07 8.40 16.49
C LYS A 80 -0.28 8.67 15.84
N TRP A 81 -0.30 8.85 14.52
CA TRP A 81 -1.54 9.09 13.79
C TRP A 81 -2.45 7.85 13.79
N ARG A 82 -1.90 6.64 13.62
CA ARG A 82 -2.62 5.38 13.79
C ARG A 82 -3.24 5.28 15.19
N ALA A 83 -2.46 5.60 16.23
CA ALA A 83 -2.93 5.60 17.61
C ALA A 83 -4.07 6.61 17.84
N TYR A 84 -3.95 7.82 17.27
CA TYR A 84 -5.00 8.85 17.30
C TYR A 84 -6.30 8.37 16.64
N ASN A 85 -6.20 7.60 15.55
CA ASN A 85 -7.35 6.99 14.88
C ASN A 85 -7.97 5.81 15.67
N GLY A 86 -7.50 5.52 16.89
CA GLY A 86 -8.04 4.48 17.77
C GLY A 86 -7.27 3.16 17.76
N HIS A 87 -6.14 3.09 17.04
CA HIS A 87 -5.39 1.86 16.82
C HIS A 87 -3.98 1.96 17.42
N LYS A 88 -3.88 1.93 18.75
CA LYS A 88 -2.61 2.13 19.47
C LYS A 88 -1.52 1.14 19.06
N GLN A 89 -1.83 -0.14 19.08
CA GLN A 89 -0.86 -1.20 18.80
C GLN A 89 -0.53 -1.28 17.30
N PRO A 90 0.75 -1.49 16.92
CA PRO A 90 1.12 -1.81 15.54
C PRO A 90 0.37 -3.03 15.02
N TYR A 91 0.03 -3.01 13.74
CA TYR A 91 -0.60 -4.14 13.05
C TYR A 91 0.41 -5.22 12.65
N ASN A 92 1.70 -4.90 12.55
CA ASN A 92 2.79 -5.82 12.21
C ASN A 92 2.59 -6.54 10.86
N VAL A 93 2.24 -5.77 9.82
CA VAL A 93 2.09 -6.27 8.44
C VAL A 93 3.45 -6.69 7.89
N LYS A 94 3.54 -7.96 7.50
CA LYS A 94 4.78 -8.62 7.07
C LYS A 94 4.95 -8.67 5.55
N TYR A 95 3.83 -8.83 4.82
CA TYR A 95 3.82 -9.11 3.39
C TYR A 95 3.32 -7.91 2.61
N TRP A 96 4.12 -7.53 1.61
CA TRP A 96 3.88 -6.36 0.79
C TRP A 96 4.03 -6.69 -0.70
N CYS A 97 3.17 -6.09 -1.51
CA CYS A 97 3.32 -6.00 -2.96
C CYS A 97 3.77 -4.58 -3.33
N ILE A 98 4.52 -4.45 -4.42
CA ILE A 98 4.90 -3.16 -4.99
C ILE A 98 4.33 -3.08 -6.41
N GLY A 99 3.25 -2.31 -6.57
CA GLY A 99 2.54 -2.17 -7.84
C GLY A 99 1.62 -3.36 -8.16
N ASN A 100 0.87 -3.23 -9.25
CA ASN A 100 -0.05 -4.25 -9.72
C ASN A 100 0.00 -4.33 -11.25
N GLU A 101 0.65 -5.36 -11.78
CA GLU A 101 0.65 -5.66 -13.22
C GLU A 101 1.03 -4.44 -14.09
N ASN A 102 1.96 -3.62 -13.62
CA ASN A 102 2.27 -2.31 -14.19
C ASN A 102 2.76 -2.37 -15.65
N TYR A 103 3.25 -3.53 -16.09
CA TYR A 103 3.75 -3.77 -17.45
C TYR A 103 2.70 -4.43 -18.37
N LEU A 104 1.58 -4.94 -17.84
CA LEU A 104 0.51 -5.57 -18.63
C LEU A 104 -0.50 -4.52 -19.11
N SER A 105 -0.64 -4.37 -20.42
CA SER A 105 -1.29 -3.25 -21.12
C SER A 105 -2.80 -3.34 -21.39
N ALA A 106 -3.54 -4.30 -20.84
CA ALA A 106 -4.86 -4.62 -21.40
C ALA A 106 -6.10 -3.90 -20.81
N ARG A 107 -5.99 -2.93 -19.89
CA ARG A 107 -7.17 -2.20 -19.37
C ARG A 107 -7.01 -0.67 -19.35
N ALA A 108 -8.08 0.00 -19.79
CA ALA A 108 -8.20 1.38 -20.28
C ALA A 108 -7.82 2.54 -19.32
N ALA A 109 -7.19 2.28 -18.18
CA ALA A 109 -6.78 3.31 -17.22
C ALA A 109 -5.31 3.19 -16.77
N ARG A 110 -4.52 2.31 -17.39
CA ARG A 110 -3.11 2.08 -17.04
C ARG A 110 -2.20 2.78 -18.05
N VAL A 111 -1.30 3.63 -17.55
CA VAL A 111 -0.11 4.00 -18.32
C VAL A 111 0.81 2.79 -18.26
N GLN A 112 1.09 2.17 -19.41
CA GLN A 112 2.03 1.05 -19.48
C GLN A 112 3.45 1.58 -19.24
N ASP A 113 4.11 1.06 -18.22
CA ASP A 113 5.54 1.27 -18.08
C ASP A 113 6.28 0.42 -19.12
N LYS A 114 7.29 1.01 -19.77
CA LYS A 114 8.32 0.18 -20.43
C LYS A 114 8.96 -0.72 -19.38
N ASP A 115 9.27 -1.95 -19.76
CA ASP A 115 9.97 -2.95 -18.95
C ASP A 115 11.12 -2.38 -18.10
N THR A 116 12.01 -1.60 -18.71
CA THR A 116 13.16 -0.96 -18.08
C THR A 116 12.76 0.11 -17.06
N ILE A 117 11.73 0.89 -17.34
CA ILE A 117 11.20 1.91 -16.41
C ILE A 117 10.59 1.21 -15.19
N TYR A 118 9.78 0.18 -15.43
CA TYR A 118 9.17 -0.60 -14.36
C TYR A 118 10.24 -1.26 -13.48
N ALA A 119 11.21 -1.96 -14.08
CA ALA A 119 12.27 -2.65 -13.36
C ALA A 119 13.11 -1.69 -12.50
N ASN A 120 13.51 -0.54 -13.05
CA ASN A 120 14.29 0.46 -12.32
C ASN A 120 13.49 1.06 -11.16
N ARG A 121 12.21 1.37 -11.36
CA ARG A 121 11.33 1.89 -10.29
C ARG A 121 11.09 0.85 -9.19
N LEU A 122 10.79 -0.39 -9.58
CA LEU A 122 10.62 -1.50 -8.64
C LEU A 122 11.90 -1.69 -7.81
N HIS A 123 13.06 -1.71 -8.46
CA HIS A 123 14.34 -1.84 -7.77
C HIS A 123 14.58 -0.71 -6.77
N ALA A 124 14.31 0.54 -7.16
CA ALA A 124 14.45 1.71 -6.29
C ALA A 124 13.51 1.62 -5.08
N TRP A 125 12.23 1.29 -5.29
CA TRP A 125 11.24 1.14 -4.22
C TRP A 125 11.60 0.00 -3.29
N ALA A 126 11.87 -1.19 -3.82
CA ALA A 126 12.24 -2.36 -3.03
C ALA A 126 13.51 -2.10 -2.20
N SER A 127 14.52 -1.43 -2.78
CA SER A 127 15.76 -1.10 -2.09
C SER A 127 15.54 -0.10 -0.95
N ALA A 128 14.75 0.95 -1.16
CA ALA A 128 14.45 1.94 -0.14
C ALA A 128 13.61 1.35 1.01
N ILE A 129 12.57 0.58 0.66
CA ILE A 129 11.71 -0.10 1.63
C ILE A 129 12.53 -1.09 2.47
N LYS A 130 13.36 -1.92 1.82
CA LYS A 130 14.21 -2.90 2.51
C LYS A 130 15.20 -2.26 3.47
N LYS A 131 15.74 -1.07 3.16
CA LYS A 131 16.66 -0.36 4.08
C LYS A 131 15.94 0.16 5.32
N ASN A 132 14.73 0.70 5.17
CA ASN A 132 14.00 1.33 6.28
C ASN A 132 13.24 0.34 7.17
N ILE A 133 12.84 -0.83 6.67
CA ILE A 133 12.09 -1.83 7.46
C ILE A 133 13.01 -2.71 8.33
N ARG A 134 14.35 -2.59 8.28
CA ARG A 134 15.28 -3.44 9.06
C ARG A 134 15.06 -3.46 10.58
N HIS A 135 14.32 -2.49 11.13
CA HIS A 135 13.92 -2.44 12.53
C HIS A 135 12.62 -3.22 12.85
N CYS A 136 11.96 -3.79 11.84
CA CYS A 136 10.75 -4.60 11.97
C CYS A 136 11.12 -6.07 11.74
N SER A 137 11.07 -6.87 12.80
CA SER A 137 11.63 -8.23 12.90
C SER A 137 11.01 -9.29 11.97
N TYR A 138 10.09 -8.92 11.07
CA TYR A 138 9.36 -9.86 10.22
C TYR A 138 9.07 -9.24 8.85
N TRP A 139 9.86 -9.62 7.85
CA TRP A 139 9.64 -9.17 6.47
C TRP A 139 9.80 -10.33 5.49
N GLN A 140 8.81 -10.48 4.61
CA GLN A 140 8.88 -11.28 3.39
C GLN A 140 8.25 -10.46 2.26
N LEU A 141 9.07 -10.02 1.31
CA LEU A 141 8.56 -9.40 0.08
C LEU A 141 8.15 -10.50 -0.88
N VAL A 142 6.88 -10.50 -1.21
CA VAL A 142 6.33 -11.37 -2.24
C VAL A 142 6.06 -10.49 -3.44
N ILE A 143 7.05 -10.44 -4.35
CA ILE A 143 6.87 -9.86 -5.69
C ILE A 143 6.14 -10.91 -6.53
N LEU A 144 4.82 -10.95 -6.42
CA LEU A 144 3.99 -11.70 -7.36
C LEU A 144 3.70 -10.79 -8.56
N GLN A 145 4.63 -10.78 -9.52
CA GLN A 145 4.33 -10.36 -10.87
C GLN A 145 4.72 -11.47 -11.84
N ALA A 146 3.75 -11.88 -12.64
CA ALA A 146 3.83 -13.04 -13.52
C ALA A 146 4.88 -12.83 -14.62
N GLY A 147 6.10 -13.38 -14.44
CA GLY A 147 6.98 -13.68 -15.57
C GLY A 147 8.37 -13.05 -15.59
N ILE A 148 8.89 -12.50 -14.49
CA ILE A 148 10.34 -12.26 -14.40
C ILE A 148 11.01 -13.57 -14.00
N LYS A 149 11.31 -14.43 -14.99
CA LYS A 149 12.36 -15.44 -14.82
C LYS A 149 13.69 -14.69 -14.81
N GLN A 150 14.50 -14.98 -13.78
CA GLN A 150 15.88 -14.50 -13.65
C GLN A 150 16.71 -14.85 -14.89
#